data_AF-A0A1E3LMR8-F1
#
_entry.id   AF-A0A1E3LMR8-F1
#
_cell.length_a   1.000
_cell.length_b   1.000
_cell.length_c   1.000
_cell.angle_alpha   90.00
_cell.angle_beta   90.00
_cell.angle_gamma   90.00
#
_symmetry.space_group_name_H-M   'P 1'
#
loop_
_entity.id
_entity.type
_entity.pdbx_description
1 polymer ?
#
loop_
_entity_poly.entity_id
_entity_poly.type
_entity_poly.pdbx_seq_one_letter_code
_entity_poly.pdbx_strand_id
1 'polypeptide(L)'
;MAATLTASVAAAGATLIAQDTIETRYIISSIAALTKQVKVSADEQDAQMLQAEQAGASVATDIANKELIDKTIEDYTSQGYDPCKQLTATKQFALAEITARRTIGSRVATEIQAGGGKYALPGDVLVQRDKVHKALFCTQADVDAGICTSVGAIPGGDTNASLIFSTDTSANVVAAKNAVINNIIGLPDAPIPAGQAATATGAAYVLQKKQRDAYLAFPAYSLKAAQADAEGFDSFMRERVGQYFGTKEAENWARDQASQSERGVLVDMVKIQGLTLKVAERQLRQDLRREANEAVELALENDRINGKKTRDAAAKALASQSAGLVTQ
;
A
#
# COMPACT_ATOMS: atom_id res chain seq x y z
N MET A 1 10.87 -18.39 20.49
CA MET A 1 12.17 -18.34 19.79
C MET A 1 12.55 -16.93 19.35
N ALA A 2 11.68 -16.16 18.67
CA ALA A 2 11.99 -14.78 18.26
C ALA A 2 12.28 -13.81 19.43
N ALA A 3 11.52 -13.89 20.53
CA ALA A 3 11.70 -13.03 21.70
C ALA A 3 12.98 -13.34 22.52
N THR A 4 13.43 -14.60 22.49
CA THR A 4 14.61 -15.06 23.22
C THR A 4 15.89 -14.66 22.49
N LEU A 5 15.86 -14.64 21.16
CA LEU A 5 16.97 -14.23 20.29
C LEU A 5 17.20 -12.71 20.34
N THR A 6 16.14 -11.89 20.36
CA THR A 6 16.26 -10.43 20.53
C THR A 6 16.81 -10.06 21.91
N ALA A 7 16.44 -10.79 22.96
CA ALA A 7 16.97 -10.56 24.30
C ALA A 7 18.46 -10.93 24.43
N SER A 8 18.89 -12.05 23.82
CA SER A 8 20.30 -12.46 23.84
C SER A 8 21.21 -11.53 23.03
N VAL A 9 20.70 -10.97 21.93
CA VAL A 9 21.45 -10.02 21.08
C VAL A 9 21.56 -8.65 21.74
N ALA A 10 20.50 -8.16 22.40
CA ALA A 10 20.57 -6.92 23.17
C ALA A 10 21.55 -7.01 24.35
N ALA A 11 21.61 -8.18 25.02
CA ALA A 11 22.58 -8.43 26.09
C ALA A 11 24.02 -8.52 25.57
N ALA A 12 24.25 -9.13 24.41
CA ALA A 12 25.57 -9.21 23.78
C ALA A 12 26.08 -7.82 23.35
N GLY A 13 25.22 -7.00 22.73
CA GLY A 13 25.56 -5.63 22.33
C GLY A 13 25.91 -4.70 23.50
N ALA A 14 25.17 -4.80 24.62
CA ALA A 14 25.48 -4.02 25.82
C ALA A 14 26.83 -4.41 26.46
N THR A 15 27.21 -5.69 26.36
CA THR A 15 28.47 -6.21 26.91
C THR A 15 29.67 -5.79 26.06
N LEU A 16 29.54 -5.78 24.73
CA LEU A 16 30.58 -5.33 23.81
C LEU A 16 30.90 -3.84 23.99
N ILE A 17 29.86 -2.99 24.05
CA ILE A 17 30.01 -1.54 24.24
C ILE A 17 30.66 -1.23 25.60
N ALA A 18 30.34 -2.01 26.64
CA ALA A 18 30.95 -1.85 27.96
C ALA A 18 32.44 -2.23 27.98
N GLN A 19 32.84 -3.29 27.26
CA GLN A 19 34.25 -3.70 27.15
C GLN A 19 35.09 -2.66 26.39
N ASP A 20 34.59 -2.18 25.26
CA ASP A 20 35.30 -1.22 24.40
C ASP A 20 35.50 0.15 25.12
N THR A 21 34.52 0.56 25.92
CA THR A 21 34.60 1.77 26.75
C THR A 21 35.65 1.65 27.88
N ILE A 22 35.87 0.44 28.41
CA ILE A 22 36.84 0.19 29.50
C ILE A 22 38.27 0.16 28.95
N GLU A 23 38.51 -0.51 27.83
CA GLU A 23 39.84 -0.54 27.20
C GLU A 23 40.30 0.85 26.76
N THR A 24 39.40 1.64 26.16
CA THR A 24 39.70 3.01 25.73
C THR A 24 40.13 3.91 26.90
N ARG A 25 39.52 3.77 28.10
CA ARG A 25 39.92 4.54 29.29
C ARG A 25 41.27 4.11 29.86
N TYR A 26 41.61 2.82 29.77
CA TYR A 26 42.89 2.30 30.24
C TYR A 26 44.05 2.82 29.40
N ILE A 27 43.87 2.93 28.08
CA ILE A 27 44.86 3.49 27.16
C ILE A 27 45.04 4.99 27.41
N ILE A 28 43.96 5.76 27.58
CA ILE A 28 44.06 7.21 27.86
C ILE A 28 44.75 7.48 29.21
N SER A 29 44.48 6.68 30.24
CA SER A 29 45.09 6.87 31.57
C SER A 29 46.58 6.50 31.62
N SER A 30 47.01 5.49 30.87
CA SER A 30 48.43 5.11 30.75
C SER A 30 49.25 6.14 29.98
N ILE A 31 48.67 6.77 28.95
CA ILE A 31 49.28 7.91 28.24
C ILE A 31 49.43 9.10 29.20
N ALA A 32 48.41 9.44 29.98
CA ALA A 32 48.48 10.55 30.94
C ALA A 32 49.54 10.36 32.04
N ALA A 33 49.78 9.10 32.47
CA ALA A 33 50.83 8.77 33.42
C ALA A 33 52.24 8.86 32.80
N LEU A 34 52.41 8.40 31.56
CA LEU A 34 53.65 8.57 30.80
C LEU A 34 53.99 10.05 30.59
N THR A 35 53.01 10.88 30.22
CA THR A 35 53.18 12.33 30.02
C THR A 35 53.65 13.05 31.27
N LYS A 36 53.26 12.57 32.47
CA LYS A 36 53.74 13.14 33.74
C LYS A 36 55.18 12.72 34.09
N GLN A 37 55.62 11.51 33.70
CA GLN A 37 56.98 11.04 33.95
C GLN A 37 58.02 11.69 33.01
N VAL A 38 57.62 12.06 31.80
CA VAL A 38 58.51 12.71 30.81
C VAL A 38 58.91 14.14 31.22
N LYS A 39 58.20 14.81 32.13
CA LYS A 39 58.48 16.22 32.49
C LYS A 39 59.73 16.44 33.40
N VAL A 40 60.52 15.40 33.70
CA VAL A 40 61.56 15.42 34.76
C VAL A 40 63.01 15.18 34.27
N SER A 41 63.32 15.03 32.98
CA SER A 41 64.73 14.75 32.55
C SER A 41 65.09 15.42 31.21
N ALA A 42 65.55 16.68 31.24
CA ALA A 42 65.44 17.58 30.09
C ALA A 42 66.58 17.59 29.04
N ASP A 43 67.70 16.84 29.16
CA ASP A 43 68.84 17.06 28.23
C ASP A 43 69.11 15.92 27.21
N GLU A 44 68.55 14.72 27.38
CA GLU A 44 68.49 13.69 26.30
C GLU A 44 67.17 13.78 25.49
N GLN A 45 66.33 14.77 25.80
CA GLN A 45 64.93 14.78 25.42
C GLN A 45 64.60 15.37 24.06
N ASP A 46 65.39 16.23 23.42
CA ASP A 46 64.94 16.85 22.16
C ASP A 46 64.77 15.84 21.01
N ALA A 47 65.66 14.84 20.91
CA ALA A 47 65.53 13.81 19.87
C ALA A 47 64.39 12.82 20.19
N GLN A 48 64.23 12.40 21.44
CA GLN A 48 63.14 11.51 21.86
C GLN A 48 61.78 12.22 21.89
N MET A 49 61.73 13.50 22.23
CA MET A 49 60.53 14.34 22.24
C MET A 49 60.11 14.66 20.81
N LEU A 50 61.04 14.94 19.89
CA LEU A 50 60.74 15.04 18.47
C LEU A 50 60.23 13.70 17.90
N GLN A 51 60.83 12.57 18.30
CA GLN A 51 60.40 11.24 17.85
C GLN A 51 59.05 10.84 18.47
N ALA A 52 58.75 11.27 19.71
CA ALA A 52 57.46 11.08 20.37
C ALA A 52 56.38 12.03 19.86
N GLU A 53 56.71 13.26 19.48
CA GLU A 53 55.82 14.19 18.77
C GLU A 53 55.54 13.68 17.36
N GLN A 54 56.54 13.17 16.65
CA GLN A 54 56.35 12.53 15.34
C GLN A 54 55.54 11.23 15.46
N ALA A 55 55.76 10.43 16.50
CA ALA A 55 54.95 9.25 16.78
C ALA A 55 53.52 9.62 17.17
N GLY A 56 53.32 10.64 18.00
CA GLY A 56 51.99 11.17 18.37
C GLY A 56 51.27 11.80 17.19
N ALA A 57 51.98 12.52 16.33
CA ALA A 57 51.45 13.04 15.07
C ALA A 57 51.11 11.89 14.11
N SER A 58 51.96 10.85 14.01
CA SER A 58 51.65 9.66 13.20
C SER A 58 50.42 8.92 13.72
N VAL A 59 50.26 8.80 15.05
CA VAL A 59 49.06 8.20 15.68
C VAL A 59 47.82 9.07 15.47
N ALA A 60 47.93 10.40 15.55
CA ALA A 60 46.82 11.30 15.24
C ALA A 60 46.42 11.22 13.76
N THR A 61 47.41 11.08 12.86
CA THR A 61 47.18 10.89 11.43
C THR A 61 46.58 9.50 11.16
N ASP A 62 47.02 8.47 11.87
CA ASP A 62 46.50 7.10 11.77
C ASP A 62 45.08 6.99 12.33
N ILE A 63 44.76 7.70 13.41
CA ILE A 63 43.38 7.81 13.93
C ILE A 63 42.51 8.57 12.93
N ALA A 64 42.97 9.70 12.39
CA ALA A 64 42.20 10.44 11.38
C ALA A 64 42.00 9.63 10.08
N ASN A 65 43.02 8.88 9.65
CA ASN A 65 42.94 7.96 8.52
C ASN A 65 42.00 6.79 8.83
N LYS A 66 42.04 6.25 10.04
CA LYS A 66 41.15 5.18 10.49
C LYS A 66 39.70 5.68 10.59
N GLU A 67 39.43 6.85 11.14
CA GLU A 67 38.10 7.46 11.14
C GLU A 67 37.59 7.70 9.72
N LEU A 68 38.47 8.13 8.80
CA LEU A 68 38.11 8.30 7.39
C LEU A 68 37.82 6.95 6.72
N ILE A 69 38.62 5.92 7.00
CA ILE A 69 38.43 4.56 6.49
C ILE A 69 37.15 3.95 7.08
N ASP A 70 36.93 4.06 8.38
CA ASP A 70 35.74 3.57 9.08
C ASP A 70 34.49 4.28 8.56
N LYS A 71 34.53 5.61 8.39
CA LYS A 71 33.46 6.37 7.75
C LYS A 71 33.22 5.93 6.30
N THR A 72 34.28 5.66 5.54
CA THR A 72 34.17 5.19 4.16
C THR A 72 33.59 3.77 4.11
N ILE A 73 34.02 2.88 5.01
CA ILE A 73 33.45 1.54 5.17
C ILE A 73 31.99 1.66 5.59
N GLU A 74 31.64 2.54 6.52
CA GLU A 74 30.26 2.79 6.92
C GLU A 74 29.39 3.33 5.79
N ASP A 75 29.89 4.28 5.02
CA ASP A 75 29.15 4.90 3.93
C ASP A 75 28.97 3.93 2.74
N TYR A 76 29.92 3.04 2.46
CA TYR A 76 29.90 2.18 1.27
C TYR A 76 29.52 0.71 1.53
N THR A 77 29.81 0.14 2.71
CA THR A 77 29.51 -1.28 3.01
C THR A 77 28.32 -1.45 3.96
N SER A 78 27.92 -0.43 4.70
CA SER A 78 26.87 -0.52 5.73
C SER A 78 25.48 -0.09 5.26
N GLN A 79 25.18 -0.23 3.97
CA GLN A 79 23.91 0.21 3.37
C GLN A 79 22.84 -0.91 3.32
N GLY A 80 23.17 -2.08 3.87
CA GLY A 80 22.36 -3.29 3.80
C GLY A 80 22.46 -3.99 2.44
N TYR A 81 21.64 -5.02 2.23
CA TYR A 81 21.68 -5.85 1.03
C TYR A 81 21.20 -5.09 -0.22
N ASP A 82 22.02 -5.06 -1.27
CA ASP A 82 21.74 -4.47 -2.59
C ASP A 82 21.03 -3.09 -2.54
N PRO A 83 21.70 -2.06 -2.00
CA PRO A 83 21.06 -0.77 -1.71
C PRO A 83 20.56 -0.05 -2.97
N CYS A 84 21.25 -0.19 -4.10
CA CYS A 84 20.87 0.45 -5.37
C CYS A 84 19.59 -0.14 -5.96
N LYS A 85 19.45 -1.48 -5.96
CA LYS A 85 18.22 -2.15 -6.39
C LYS A 85 17.07 -1.79 -5.48
N GLN A 86 17.31 -1.77 -4.16
CA GLN A 86 16.27 -1.45 -3.18
C GLN A 86 15.79 -0.01 -3.25
N LEU A 87 16.68 0.96 -3.48
CA LEU A 87 16.31 2.36 -3.65
C LEU A 87 15.42 2.56 -4.88
N THR A 88 15.78 1.92 -5.99
CA THR A 88 15.01 1.98 -7.24
C THR A 88 13.63 1.35 -7.07
N ALA A 89 13.58 0.15 -6.51
CA ALA A 89 12.34 -0.57 -6.24
C ALA A 89 11.41 0.23 -5.31
N THR A 90 11.96 0.84 -4.25
CA THR A 90 11.18 1.64 -3.29
C THR A 90 10.61 2.92 -3.91
N LYS A 91 11.36 3.60 -4.78
CA LYS A 91 10.87 4.78 -5.52
C LYS A 91 9.76 4.42 -6.50
N GLN A 92 9.95 3.36 -7.28
CA GLN A 92 8.94 2.86 -8.21
C GLN A 92 7.67 2.43 -7.48
N PHE A 93 7.81 1.80 -6.32
CA PHE A 93 6.69 1.44 -5.45
C PHE A 93 5.92 2.66 -4.95
N ALA A 94 6.60 3.65 -4.38
CA ALA A 94 5.93 4.86 -3.89
C ALA A 94 5.14 5.55 -5.01
N LEU A 95 5.70 5.59 -6.22
CA LEU A 95 5.02 6.11 -7.42
C LEU A 95 3.82 5.25 -7.83
N ALA A 96 3.97 3.93 -7.87
CA ALA A 96 2.90 2.99 -8.20
C ALA A 96 1.74 3.08 -7.19
N GLU A 97 2.05 3.14 -5.90
CA GLU A 97 1.09 3.31 -4.81
C GLU A 97 0.32 4.63 -4.94
N ILE A 98 1.02 5.75 -5.15
CA ILE A 98 0.39 7.06 -5.33
C ILE A 98 -0.50 7.07 -6.59
N THR A 99 -0.01 6.50 -7.69
CA THR A 99 -0.73 6.48 -8.98
C THR A 99 -1.98 5.61 -8.90
N ALA A 100 -1.86 4.39 -8.36
CA ALA A 100 -2.99 3.51 -8.12
C ALA A 100 -4.06 4.22 -7.28
N ARG A 101 -3.66 4.87 -6.19
CA ARG A 101 -4.60 5.58 -5.30
C ARG A 101 -5.29 6.78 -5.95
N ARG A 102 -4.54 7.62 -6.67
CA ARG A 102 -5.09 8.83 -7.32
C ARG A 102 -6.06 8.48 -8.46
N THR A 103 -5.88 7.33 -9.10
CA THR A 103 -6.69 6.94 -10.26
C THR A 103 -8.01 6.29 -9.87
N ILE A 104 -8.17 5.71 -8.66
CA ILE A 104 -9.40 5.00 -8.27
C ILE A 104 -10.65 5.87 -8.47
N GLY A 105 -10.64 7.12 -7.98
CA GLY A 105 -11.79 8.02 -8.11
C GLY A 105 -12.15 8.29 -9.58
N SER A 106 -11.15 8.54 -10.43
CA SER A 106 -11.36 8.70 -11.87
C SER A 106 -11.89 7.41 -12.51
N ARG A 107 -11.36 6.25 -12.13
CA ARG A 107 -11.78 4.94 -12.67
C ARG A 107 -13.21 4.58 -12.27
N VAL A 108 -13.61 4.88 -11.04
CA VAL A 108 -15.02 4.79 -10.61
C VAL A 108 -15.89 5.67 -11.50
N ALA A 109 -15.46 6.91 -11.74
CA ALA A 109 -16.21 7.85 -12.56
C ALA A 109 -16.26 7.47 -14.05
N THR A 110 -15.24 6.84 -14.64
CA THR A 110 -15.19 6.56 -16.08
C THR A 110 -15.57 5.12 -16.43
N GLU A 111 -15.16 4.14 -15.63
CA GLU A 111 -15.24 2.71 -15.97
C GLU A 111 -16.49 2.01 -15.41
N ILE A 112 -17.17 2.61 -14.43
CA ILE A 112 -18.41 2.07 -13.85
C ILE A 112 -19.61 2.71 -14.55
N GLN A 113 -20.43 1.86 -15.19
CA GLN A 113 -21.60 2.27 -15.96
C GLN A 113 -22.71 2.81 -15.05
N ALA A 114 -22.93 2.17 -13.91
CA ALA A 114 -23.89 2.59 -12.87
C ALA A 114 -23.28 3.56 -11.83
N GLY A 115 -22.25 4.32 -12.21
CA GLY A 115 -21.60 5.29 -11.34
C GLY A 115 -22.51 6.46 -10.95
N GLY A 116 -22.12 7.19 -9.89
CA GLY A 116 -22.90 8.31 -9.38
C GLY A 116 -23.25 9.35 -10.44
N GLY A 117 -24.53 9.74 -10.50
CA GLY A 117 -25.04 10.71 -11.46
C GLY A 117 -25.15 10.23 -12.90
N LYS A 118 -24.79 8.97 -13.19
CA LYS A 118 -24.95 8.39 -14.54
C LYS A 118 -26.35 7.83 -14.74
N TYR A 119 -26.86 8.07 -15.95
CA TYR A 119 -28.10 7.48 -16.45
C TYR A 119 -27.82 6.81 -17.78
N ALA A 120 -28.43 5.66 -18.01
CA ALA A 120 -28.49 5.02 -19.32
C ALA A 120 -29.71 4.11 -19.38
N LEU A 121 -30.21 3.85 -20.58
CA LEU A 121 -31.28 2.87 -20.75
C LEU A 121 -30.72 1.47 -20.43
N PRO A 122 -31.31 0.72 -19.47
CA PRO A 122 -30.79 -0.59 -19.08
C PRO A 122 -30.70 -1.58 -20.24
N GLY A 123 -31.66 -1.52 -21.18
CA GLY A 123 -31.65 -2.36 -22.39
C GLY A 123 -30.43 -2.13 -23.27
N ASP A 124 -30.04 -0.87 -23.50
CA ASP A 124 -28.87 -0.53 -24.32
C ASP A 124 -27.58 -1.01 -23.65
N VAL A 125 -27.49 -0.91 -22.32
CA VAL A 125 -26.34 -1.39 -21.55
C VAL A 125 -26.22 -2.90 -21.63
N LEU A 126 -27.33 -3.63 -21.52
CA LEU A 126 -27.35 -5.09 -21.66
C LEU A 126 -26.94 -5.53 -23.07
N VAL A 127 -27.45 -4.86 -24.11
CA VAL A 127 -27.04 -5.11 -25.50
C VAL A 127 -25.54 -4.86 -25.67
N GLN A 128 -25.00 -3.79 -25.06
CA GLN A 128 -23.58 -3.50 -25.12
C GLN A 128 -22.74 -4.55 -24.36
N ARG A 129 -23.20 -5.01 -23.19
CA ARG A 129 -22.53 -6.09 -22.45
C ARG A 129 -22.54 -7.40 -23.23
N ASP A 130 -23.66 -7.77 -23.85
CA ASP A 130 -23.78 -8.95 -24.72
C ASP A 130 -22.82 -8.87 -25.92
N LYS A 131 -22.71 -7.70 -26.56
CA LYS A 131 -21.73 -7.49 -27.64
C LYS A 131 -20.29 -7.71 -27.18
N VAL A 132 -19.93 -7.18 -26.00
CA VAL A 132 -18.58 -7.35 -25.44
C VAL A 132 -18.34 -8.81 -25.04
N HIS A 133 -19.32 -9.47 -24.43
CA HIS A 133 -19.27 -10.88 -24.11
C HIS A 133 -19.01 -11.73 -25.37
N LYS A 134 -19.78 -11.49 -26.43
CA LYS A 134 -19.63 -12.18 -27.71
C LYS A 134 -18.28 -11.94 -28.39
N ALA A 135 -17.69 -10.76 -28.17
CA ALA A 135 -16.40 -10.41 -28.76
C ALA A 135 -15.20 -10.98 -27.98
N LEU A 136 -15.27 -11.07 -26.65
CA LEU A 136 -14.10 -11.31 -25.80
C LEU A 136 -14.22 -12.50 -24.85
N PHE A 137 -15.44 -12.86 -24.43
CA PHE A 137 -15.66 -13.69 -23.24
C PHE A 137 -16.48 -14.98 -23.46
N CYS A 138 -16.88 -15.29 -24.70
CA CYS A 138 -17.58 -16.53 -25.02
C CYS A 138 -16.86 -17.76 -24.44
N THR A 139 -17.61 -18.60 -23.73
CA THR A 139 -17.15 -19.90 -23.25
C THR A 139 -17.40 -21.00 -24.29
N GLN A 140 -16.81 -22.18 -24.07
CA GLN A 140 -17.14 -23.34 -24.89
C GLN A 140 -18.63 -23.69 -24.81
N ALA A 141 -19.24 -23.56 -23.63
CA ALA A 141 -20.67 -23.81 -23.44
C ALA A 141 -21.54 -22.84 -24.27
N ASP A 142 -21.12 -21.58 -24.42
CA ASP A 142 -21.84 -20.60 -25.24
C ASP A 142 -21.76 -20.92 -26.73
N VAL A 143 -20.63 -21.48 -27.18
CA VAL A 143 -20.47 -21.97 -28.55
C VAL A 143 -21.34 -23.20 -28.78
N ASP A 144 -21.30 -24.16 -27.86
CA ASP A 144 -22.09 -25.39 -27.94
C ASP A 144 -23.60 -25.11 -27.90
N ALA A 145 -24.02 -24.05 -27.19
CA ALA A 145 -25.40 -23.56 -27.13
C ALA A 145 -25.82 -22.71 -28.35
N GLY A 146 -24.91 -22.42 -29.29
CA GLY A 146 -25.18 -21.58 -30.46
C GLY A 146 -25.35 -20.09 -30.15
N ILE A 147 -24.94 -19.63 -28.97
CA ILE A 147 -24.97 -18.22 -28.55
C ILE A 147 -23.79 -17.46 -29.18
N CYS A 148 -22.65 -18.14 -29.29
CA CYS A 148 -21.39 -17.62 -29.85
C CYS A 148 -20.90 -18.46 -31.04
N THR A 149 -20.15 -17.84 -31.93
CA THR A 149 -19.53 -18.53 -33.09
C THR A 149 -18.18 -19.17 -32.76
N SER A 150 -17.48 -18.68 -31.74
CA SER A 150 -16.16 -19.14 -31.33
C SER A 150 -15.89 -18.81 -29.86
N VAL A 151 -14.95 -19.51 -29.25
CA VAL A 151 -14.46 -19.23 -27.90
C VAL A 151 -13.71 -17.89 -27.87
N GLY A 152 -13.96 -17.09 -26.84
CA GLY A 152 -13.37 -15.77 -26.67
C GLY A 152 -11.92 -15.83 -26.17
N ALA A 153 -11.23 -14.68 -26.19
CA ALA A 153 -9.85 -14.56 -25.72
C ALA A 153 -9.71 -14.82 -24.20
N ILE A 154 -10.75 -14.51 -23.42
CA ILE A 154 -10.84 -14.80 -21.99
C ILE A 154 -12.20 -15.42 -21.70
N PRO A 155 -12.37 -16.74 -21.91
CA PRO A 155 -13.64 -17.42 -21.70
C PRO A 155 -14.18 -17.18 -20.28
N GLY A 156 -15.43 -16.69 -20.18
CA GLY A 156 -16.08 -16.35 -18.91
C GLY A 156 -15.47 -15.16 -18.19
N GLY A 157 -14.66 -14.34 -18.87
CA GLY A 157 -13.94 -13.24 -18.26
C GLY A 157 -14.82 -12.19 -17.58
N ASP A 158 -16.03 -11.97 -18.07
CA ASP A 158 -17.02 -11.04 -17.52
C ASP A 158 -17.80 -11.56 -16.31
N THR A 159 -17.68 -12.86 -15.99
CA THR A 159 -18.34 -13.48 -14.83
C THR A 159 -17.34 -14.00 -13.80
N ASN A 160 -16.05 -14.03 -14.12
CA ASN A 160 -15.01 -14.53 -13.24
C ASN A 160 -14.45 -13.45 -12.28
N ALA A 161 -14.98 -13.39 -11.06
CA ALA A 161 -14.53 -12.47 -10.01
C ALA A 161 -13.05 -12.62 -9.59
N SER A 162 -12.43 -13.79 -9.80
CA SER A 162 -11.01 -13.96 -9.47
C SER A 162 -10.10 -13.04 -10.30
N LEU A 163 -10.53 -12.63 -11.49
CA LEU A 163 -9.75 -11.75 -12.38
C LEU A 163 -9.53 -10.36 -11.79
N ILE A 164 -10.38 -9.90 -10.87
CA ILE A 164 -10.19 -8.62 -10.16
C ILE A 164 -8.85 -8.59 -9.42
N PHE A 165 -8.40 -9.75 -8.92
CA PHE A 165 -7.16 -9.90 -8.15
C PHE A 165 -5.96 -10.31 -9.02
N SER A 166 -6.12 -10.40 -10.34
CA SER A 166 -5.03 -10.71 -11.25
C SER A 166 -4.09 -9.52 -11.41
N THR A 167 -2.78 -9.78 -11.42
CA THR A 167 -1.74 -8.78 -11.73
C THR A 167 -1.61 -8.51 -13.23
N ASP A 168 -2.31 -9.27 -14.09
CA ASP A 168 -2.27 -9.10 -15.55
C ASP A 168 -3.01 -7.82 -15.98
N THR A 169 -2.29 -6.97 -16.70
CA THR A 169 -2.73 -5.65 -17.19
C THR A 169 -2.96 -5.61 -18.70
N SER A 170 -2.97 -6.77 -19.37
CA SER A 170 -3.31 -6.86 -20.79
C SER A 170 -4.72 -6.32 -21.05
N ALA A 171 -4.92 -5.71 -22.22
CA ALA A 171 -6.17 -5.01 -22.55
C ALA A 171 -7.42 -5.88 -22.35
N ASN A 172 -7.34 -7.16 -22.75
CA ASN A 172 -8.45 -8.10 -22.60
C ASN A 172 -8.74 -8.40 -21.11
N VAL A 173 -7.72 -8.59 -20.28
CA VAL A 173 -7.91 -8.87 -18.84
C VAL A 173 -8.45 -7.64 -18.12
N VAL A 174 -7.98 -6.44 -18.46
CA VAL A 174 -8.54 -5.19 -17.93
C VAL A 174 -10.00 -5.02 -18.34
N ALA A 175 -10.36 -5.35 -19.58
CA ALA A 175 -11.75 -5.37 -20.02
C ALA A 175 -12.59 -6.38 -19.23
N ALA A 176 -12.07 -7.59 -18.99
CA ALA A 176 -12.73 -8.62 -18.18
C ALA A 176 -12.97 -8.16 -16.73
N LYS A 177 -11.93 -7.63 -16.06
CA LYS A 177 -12.03 -7.02 -14.73
C LYS A 177 -13.13 -5.96 -14.68
N ASN A 178 -13.16 -5.06 -15.66
CA ASN A 178 -14.18 -4.01 -15.74
C ASN A 178 -15.58 -4.58 -15.98
N ALA A 179 -15.72 -5.61 -16.81
CA ALA A 179 -17.00 -6.27 -17.07
C ALA A 179 -17.55 -6.93 -15.81
N VAL A 180 -16.72 -7.68 -15.07
CA VAL A 180 -17.12 -8.29 -13.79
C VAL A 180 -17.57 -7.24 -12.78
N ILE A 181 -16.79 -6.17 -12.60
CA ILE A 181 -17.16 -5.09 -11.66
C ILE A 181 -18.50 -4.47 -12.05
N ASN A 182 -18.72 -4.21 -13.34
CA ASN A 182 -20.00 -3.68 -13.83
C ASN A 182 -21.16 -4.68 -13.66
N ASN A 183 -20.90 -5.99 -13.74
CA ASN A 183 -21.88 -7.02 -13.45
C ASN A 183 -22.23 -7.10 -11.95
N ILE A 184 -21.25 -6.92 -11.06
CA ILE A 184 -21.47 -6.87 -9.60
C ILE A 184 -22.24 -5.61 -9.20
N ILE A 185 -21.83 -4.43 -9.69
CA ILE A 185 -22.47 -3.15 -9.34
C ILE A 185 -23.88 -3.04 -9.94
N GLY A 186 -24.09 -3.65 -11.11
CA GLY A 186 -25.39 -3.73 -11.76
C GLY A 186 -25.58 -2.70 -12.87
N LEU A 187 -26.85 -2.44 -13.21
CA LEU A 187 -27.24 -1.59 -14.32
C LEU A 187 -27.45 -0.15 -13.87
N PRO A 188 -27.13 0.85 -14.71
CA PRO A 188 -27.47 2.23 -14.43
C PRO A 188 -28.98 2.45 -14.49
N ASP A 189 -29.40 3.57 -13.91
CA ASP A 189 -30.79 3.98 -13.92
C ASP A 189 -31.18 4.63 -15.23
N ALA A 190 -32.43 4.40 -15.65
CA ALA A 190 -32.98 5.04 -16.83
C ALA A 190 -33.02 6.57 -16.68
N PRO A 191 -32.73 7.33 -17.74
CA PRO A 191 -32.88 8.78 -17.71
C PRO A 191 -34.34 9.18 -17.48
N ILE A 192 -34.53 10.32 -16.82
CA ILE A 192 -35.86 10.91 -16.61
C ILE A 192 -36.43 11.33 -17.97
N PRO A 193 -37.65 10.92 -18.34
CA PRO A 193 -38.27 11.34 -19.60
C PRO A 193 -38.36 12.87 -19.72
N ALA A 194 -38.25 13.38 -20.95
CA ALA A 194 -38.38 14.80 -21.23
C ALA A 194 -39.71 15.35 -20.68
N GLY A 195 -39.66 16.50 -19.99
CA GLY A 195 -40.82 17.13 -19.35
C GLY A 195 -41.18 16.63 -17.94
N GLN A 196 -40.62 15.50 -17.48
CA GLN A 196 -40.85 14.99 -16.12
C GLN A 196 -39.86 15.55 -15.09
N ALA A 197 -38.74 16.14 -15.52
CA ALA A 197 -37.67 16.59 -14.62
C ALA A 197 -38.11 17.69 -13.63
N ALA A 198 -39.04 18.56 -14.04
CA ALA A 198 -39.56 19.64 -13.22
C ALA A 198 -40.79 19.25 -12.37
N THR A 199 -41.25 17.99 -12.45
CA THR A 199 -42.40 17.53 -11.68
C THR A 199 -41.97 17.03 -10.30
N ALA A 200 -42.91 16.97 -9.36
CA ALA A 200 -42.65 16.38 -8.03
C ALA A 200 -42.17 14.92 -8.13
N THR A 201 -42.68 14.17 -9.12
CA THR A 201 -42.26 12.80 -9.42
C THR A 201 -40.82 12.75 -9.92
N GLY A 202 -40.42 13.65 -10.83
CA GLY A 202 -39.03 13.76 -11.28
C GLY A 202 -38.06 14.13 -10.15
N ALA A 203 -38.44 15.07 -9.28
CA ALA A 203 -37.64 15.46 -8.12
C ALA A 203 -37.47 14.30 -7.12
N ALA A 204 -38.54 13.54 -6.85
CA ALA A 204 -38.48 12.34 -6.01
C ALA A 204 -37.58 11.25 -6.62
N TYR A 205 -37.65 11.05 -7.93
CA TYR A 205 -36.79 10.11 -8.64
C TYR A 205 -35.30 10.48 -8.56
N VAL A 206 -34.96 11.76 -8.76
CA VAL A 206 -33.57 12.25 -8.60
C VAL A 206 -33.07 12.04 -7.17
N LEU A 207 -33.92 12.27 -6.17
CA LEU A 207 -33.55 12.05 -4.77
C LEU A 207 -33.27 10.57 -4.50
N GLN A 208 -34.14 9.68 -4.98
CA GLN A 208 -33.95 8.23 -4.86
C GLN A 208 -32.67 7.78 -5.58
N LYS A 209 -32.39 8.34 -6.76
CA LYS A 209 -31.16 8.11 -7.50
C LYS A 209 -29.93 8.51 -6.69
N LYS A 210 -29.91 9.72 -6.12
CA LYS A 210 -28.80 10.19 -5.27
C LYS A 210 -28.55 9.27 -4.08
N GLN A 211 -29.62 8.78 -3.44
CA GLN A 211 -29.51 7.83 -2.33
C GLN A 211 -28.90 6.50 -2.78
N ARG A 212 -29.41 5.91 -3.87
CA ARG A 212 -28.86 4.67 -4.44
C ARG A 212 -27.40 4.83 -4.86
N ASP A 213 -27.06 5.95 -5.48
CA ASP A 213 -25.68 6.25 -5.89
C ASP A 213 -24.74 6.38 -4.69
N ALA A 214 -25.21 6.99 -3.59
CA ALA A 214 -24.45 7.07 -2.36
C ALA A 214 -24.16 5.68 -1.77
N TYR A 215 -25.14 4.77 -1.81
CA TYR A 215 -24.94 3.39 -1.38
C TYR A 215 -24.01 2.61 -2.31
N LEU A 216 -24.12 2.77 -3.63
CA LEU A 216 -23.28 2.08 -4.60
C LEU A 216 -21.84 2.62 -4.66
N ALA A 217 -21.58 3.83 -4.18
CA ALA A 217 -20.26 4.45 -4.23
C ALA A 217 -19.18 3.66 -3.46
N PHE A 218 -19.53 3.10 -2.30
CA PHE A 218 -18.61 2.33 -1.46
C PHE A 218 -18.18 0.97 -2.06
N PRO A 219 -19.10 0.11 -2.53
CA PRO A 219 -18.72 -1.12 -3.20
C PRO A 219 -18.02 -0.84 -4.54
N ALA A 220 -18.45 0.18 -5.29
CA ALA A 220 -17.79 0.62 -6.52
C ALA A 220 -16.33 1.02 -6.28
N TYR A 221 -16.08 1.85 -5.26
CA TYR A 221 -14.74 2.24 -4.84
C TYR A 221 -13.93 1.02 -4.38
N SER A 222 -14.52 0.14 -3.56
CA SER A 222 -13.84 -1.03 -3.02
C SER A 222 -13.35 -1.98 -4.11
N LEU A 223 -14.20 -2.29 -5.09
CA LEU A 223 -13.85 -3.14 -6.22
C LEU A 223 -12.78 -2.52 -7.11
N LYS A 224 -12.87 -1.21 -7.40
CA LYS A 224 -11.86 -0.51 -8.20
C LYS A 224 -10.53 -0.37 -7.50
N ALA A 225 -10.57 -0.21 -6.18
CA ALA A 225 -9.38 -0.17 -5.36
C ALA A 225 -8.74 -1.58 -5.28
N ALA A 226 -9.51 -2.66 -5.20
CA ALA A 226 -8.97 -4.02 -5.30
C ALA A 226 -8.31 -4.29 -6.66
N GLN A 227 -8.95 -3.86 -7.75
CA GLN A 227 -8.38 -3.93 -9.10
C GLN A 227 -7.05 -3.15 -9.20
N ALA A 228 -7.01 -1.91 -8.69
CA ALA A 228 -5.81 -1.08 -8.73
C ALA A 228 -4.67 -1.64 -7.84
N ASP A 229 -5.01 -2.19 -6.68
CA ASP A 229 -4.07 -2.85 -5.77
C ASP A 229 -3.41 -4.06 -6.47
N ALA A 230 -4.21 -4.89 -7.15
CA ALA A 230 -3.72 -6.06 -7.89
C ALA A 230 -2.83 -5.70 -9.08
N GLU A 231 -3.18 -4.66 -9.84
CA GLU A 231 -2.45 -4.22 -11.04
C GLU A 231 -1.07 -3.61 -10.73
N GLY A 232 -0.84 -3.10 -9.52
CA GLY A 232 0.40 -2.39 -9.18
C GLY A 232 1.08 -2.83 -7.89
N PHE A 233 0.35 -2.89 -6.78
CA PHE A 233 0.93 -3.07 -5.45
C PHE A 233 1.29 -4.54 -5.17
N ASP A 234 0.49 -5.49 -5.66
CA ASP A 234 0.64 -6.91 -5.34
C ASP A 234 1.90 -7.54 -5.93
N SER A 235 2.26 -7.14 -7.14
CA SER A 235 3.50 -7.58 -7.80
C SER A 235 4.73 -7.14 -6.99
N PHE A 236 4.75 -5.88 -6.56
CA PHE A 236 5.83 -5.34 -5.73
C PHE A 236 5.92 -6.01 -4.36
N MET A 237 4.79 -6.16 -3.65
CA MET A 237 4.82 -6.80 -2.34
C MET A 237 5.32 -8.24 -2.41
N ARG A 238 4.96 -8.97 -3.47
CA ARG A 238 5.48 -10.31 -3.71
C ARG A 238 6.98 -10.30 -3.92
N GLU A 239 7.51 -9.39 -4.74
CA GLU A 239 8.95 -9.25 -4.96
C GLU A 239 9.68 -8.88 -3.67
N ARG A 240 9.16 -7.91 -2.92
CA ARG A 240 9.85 -7.34 -1.76
C ARG A 240 9.78 -8.23 -0.53
N VAL A 241 8.66 -8.92 -0.30
CA VAL A 241 8.59 -10.01 0.69
C VAL A 241 9.50 -11.16 0.26
N GLY A 242 9.46 -11.51 -1.03
CA GLY A 242 10.31 -12.56 -1.60
C GLY A 242 11.79 -12.34 -1.33
N GLN A 243 12.27 -11.10 -1.44
CA GLN A 243 13.67 -10.75 -1.16
C GLN A 243 14.16 -11.13 0.24
N TYR A 244 13.27 -11.19 1.24
CA TYR A 244 13.64 -11.53 2.61
C TYR A 244 13.15 -12.93 3.02
N PHE A 245 12.19 -13.51 2.29
CA PHE A 245 11.54 -14.75 2.68
C PHE A 245 11.24 -15.67 1.49
N GLY A 246 11.65 -16.94 1.58
CA GLY A 246 11.13 -18.03 0.74
C GLY A 246 11.55 -18.01 -0.73
N THR A 247 12.52 -17.18 -1.14
CA THR A 247 13.05 -17.13 -2.51
C THR A 247 14.57 -17.31 -2.54
N LYS A 248 15.14 -17.47 -3.73
CA LYS A 248 16.60 -17.54 -3.93
C LYS A 248 17.27 -16.22 -3.54
N GLU A 249 16.60 -15.10 -3.73
CA GLU A 249 17.03 -13.79 -3.27
C GLU A 249 17.11 -13.72 -1.74
N ALA A 250 16.21 -14.40 -1.03
CA ALA A 250 16.27 -14.49 0.43
C ALA A 250 17.48 -15.30 0.92
N GLU A 251 17.87 -16.35 0.19
CA GLU A 251 19.11 -17.09 0.50
C GLU A 251 20.35 -16.23 0.27
N ASN A 252 20.37 -15.44 -0.81
CA ASN A 252 21.46 -14.51 -1.09
C ASN A 252 21.54 -13.43 -0.02
N TRP A 253 20.40 -12.83 0.36
CA TRP A 253 20.31 -11.89 1.47
C TRP A 253 20.85 -12.52 2.77
N ALA A 254 20.40 -13.72 3.12
CA ALA A 254 20.82 -14.41 4.34
C ALA A 254 22.33 -14.74 4.35
N ARG A 255 22.91 -15.09 3.19
CA ARG A 255 24.37 -15.24 3.04
C ARG A 255 25.09 -13.91 3.24
N ASP A 256 24.59 -12.83 2.64
CA ASP A 256 25.18 -11.50 2.73
C ASP A 256 25.16 -10.95 4.16
N GLN A 257 24.12 -11.26 4.95
CA GLN A 257 24.01 -10.83 6.35
C GLN A 257 25.20 -11.25 7.21
N ALA A 258 25.82 -12.40 6.93
CA ALA A 258 27.00 -12.87 7.67
C ALA A 258 28.26 -12.03 7.38
N SER A 259 28.28 -11.30 6.26
CA SER A 259 29.39 -10.43 5.84
C SER A 259 29.09 -8.93 5.98
N GLN A 260 27.87 -8.57 6.40
CA GLN A 260 27.45 -7.19 6.60
C GLN A 260 28.03 -6.63 7.90
N SER A 261 28.27 -5.32 7.92
CA SER A 261 28.54 -4.59 9.15
C SER A 261 27.29 -4.51 10.04
N GLU A 262 27.47 -4.26 11.34
CA GLU A 262 26.35 -4.11 12.29
C GLU A 262 25.33 -3.07 11.82
N ARG A 263 25.81 -1.93 11.30
CA ARG A 263 24.96 -0.88 10.73
C ARG A 263 24.18 -1.38 9.51
N GLY A 264 24.79 -2.16 8.63
CA GLY A 264 24.12 -2.75 7.46
C GLY A 264 22.98 -3.70 7.84
N VAL A 265 23.20 -4.53 8.87
CA VAL A 265 22.17 -5.41 9.44
C VAL A 265 21.02 -4.59 10.04
N LEU A 266 21.32 -3.53 10.78
CA LEU A 266 20.29 -2.63 11.35
C LEU A 266 19.46 -1.94 10.26
N VAL A 267 20.10 -1.48 9.19
CA VAL A 267 19.42 -0.87 8.03
C VAL A 267 18.45 -1.86 7.39
N ASP A 268 18.84 -3.12 7.20
CA ASP A 268 17.94 -4.15 6.66
C ASP A 268 16.81 -4.51 7.61
N MET A 269 17.05 -4.54 8.92
CA MET A 269 16.00 -4.74 9.92
C MET A 269 14.96 -3.61 9.89
N VAL A 270 15.37 -2.35 9.75
CA VAL A 270 14.46 -1.20 9.59
C VAL A 270 13.63 -1.33 8.31
N LYS A 271 14.22 -1.79 7.20
CA LYS A 271 13.48 -2.03 5.95
C LYS A 271 12.44 -3.14 6.10
N ILE A 272 12.76 -4.24 6.78
CA ILE A 272 11.82 -5.33 7.08
C ILE A 272 10.67 -4.83 7.97
N GLN A 273 10.97 -4.05 9.02
CA GLN A 273 9.93 -3.44 9.86
C GLN A 273 9.04 -2.47 9.07
N GLY A 274 9.62 -1.68 8.16
CA GLY A 274 8.87 -0.82 7.26
C GLY A 274 7.92 -1.59 6.34
N LEU A 275 8.33 -2.77 5.86
CA LEU A 275 7.47 -3.66 5.07
C LEU A 275 6.30 -4.21 5.89
N THR A 276 6.56 -4.65 7.12
CA THR A 276 5.49 -5.09 8.04
C THR A 276 4.50 -3.96 8.31
N LEU A 277 4.98 -2.73 8.53
CA LEU A 277 4.13 -1.56 8.70
C LEU A 277 3.30 -1.29 7.45
N LYS A 278 3.85 -1.47 6.25
CA LYS A 278 3.11 -1.33 4.98
C LYS A 278 2.05 -2.40 4.77
N VAL A 279 2.31 -3.64 5.17
CA VAL A 279 1.29 -4.71 5.19
C VAL A 279 0.16 -4.34 6.15
N ALA A 280 0.50 -3.86 7.35
CA ALA A 280 -0.50 -3.42 8.34
C ALA A 280 -1.31 -2.21 7.85
N GLU A 281 -0.66 -1.22 7.21
CA GLU A 281 -1.34 -0.07 6.57
C GLU A 281 -2.37 -0.55 5.54
N ARG A 282 -2.03 -1.59 4.76
CA ARG A 282 -2.94 -2.17 3.78
C ARG A 282 -4.12 -2.89 4.43
N GLN A 283 -3.85 -3.71 5.44
CA GLN A 283 -4.91 -4.41 6.18
C GLN A 283 -5.91 -3.40 6.73
N LEU A 284 -5.42 -2.34 7.38
CA LEU A 284 -6.25 -1.25 7.88
C LEU A 284 -7.12 -0.62 6.79
N ARG A 285 -6.58 -0.39 5.58
CA ARG A 285 -7.37 0.15 4.45
C ARG A 285 -8.41 -0.82 3.93
N GLN A 286 -8.12 -2.11 3.92
CA GLN A 286 -9.10 -3.13 3.58
C GLN A 286 -10.23 -3.16 4.61
N ASP A 287 -9.88 -3.09 5.90
CA ASP A 287 -10.83 -3.06 7.00
C ASP A 287 -11.71 -1.81 6.96
N LEU A 288 -11.14 -0.62 6.72
CA LEU A 288 -11.92 0.62 6.54
C LEU A 288 -12.91 0.54 5.36
N ARG A 289 -12.51 -0.10 4.24
CA ARG A 289 -13.41 -0.35 3.11
C ARG A 289 -14.51 -1.34 3.50
N ARG A 290 -14.18 -2.38 4.27
CA ARG A 290 -15.15 -3.37 4.76
C ARG A 290 -16.18 -2.72 5.68
N GLU A 291 -15.73 -1.95 6.67
CA GLU A 291 -16.59 -1.21 7.61
C GLU A 291 -17.52 -0.25 6.86
N ALA A 292 -17.01 0.46 5.84
CA ALA A 292 -17.84 1.34 5.04
C ALA A 292 -18.92 0.59 4.24
N ASN A 293 -18.61 -0.59 3.70
CA ASN A 293 -19.60 -1.44 3.02
C ASN A 293 -20.63 -2.01 4.01
N GLU A 294 -20.20 -2.46 5.19
CA GLU A 294 -21.09 -2.94 6.26
C GLU A 294 -22.03 -1.82 6.76
N ALA A 295 -21.53 -0.59 6.89
CA ALA A 295 -22.34 0.57 7.25
C ALA A 295 -23.41 0.90 6.20
N VAL A 296 -23.08 0.76 4.92
CA VAL A 296 -24.06 0.89 3.82
C VAL A 296 -25.11 -0.20 3.89
N GLU A 297 -24.70 -1.45 4.11
CA GLU A 297 -25.63 -2.58 4.25
C GLU A 297 -26.59 -2.37 5.43
N LEU A 298 -26.07 -1.91 6.57
CA LEU A 298 -26.90 -1.55 7.72
C LEU A 298 -27.88 -0.41 7.41
N ALA A 299 -27.44 0.61 6.66
CA ALA A 299 -28.31 1.70 6.24
C ALA A 299 -29.43 1.21 5.30
N LEU A 300 -29.10 0.31 4.37
CA LEU A 300 -30.07 -0.32 3.48
C LEU A 300 -31.08 -1.18 4.24
N GLU A 301 -30.63 -1.99 5.22
CA GLU A 301 -31.54 -2.80 6.04
C GLU A 301 -32.42 -1.92 6.94
N ASN A 302 -31.89 -0.81 7.46
CA ASN A 302 -32.68 0.16 8.21
C ASN A 302 -33.76 0.81 7.32
N ASP A 303 -33.45 1.20 6.09
CA ASP A 303 -34.48 1.69 5.15
C ASP A 303 -35.49 0.59 4.79
N ARG A 304 -35.06 -0.67 4.68
CA ARG A 304 -35.95 -1.81 4.44
C ARG A 304 -36.96 -2.01 5.57
N ILE A 305 -36.50 -1.98 6.82
CA ILE A 305 -37.32 -2.25 8.02
C ILE A 305 -38.13 -1.01 8.44
N ASN A 306 -37.48 0.15 8.51
CA ASN A 306 -38.05 1.37 9.08
C ASN A 306 -38.41 2.41 8.01
N GLY A 307 -37.90 2.30 6.79
CA GLY A 307 -38.05 3.31 5.73
C GLY A 307 -39.50 3.63 5.39
N LYS A 308 -40.42 2.66 5.51
CA LYS A 308 -41.85 2.94 5.36
C LYS A 308 -42.39 3.78 6.52
N LYS A 309 -42.06 3.40 7.75
CA LYS A 309 -42.49 4.14 8.96
C LYS A 309 -41.92 5.55 9.02
N THR A 310 -40.65 5.74 8.63
CA THR A 310 -40.01 7.06 8.59
C THR A 310 -40.59 7.92 7.46
N ARG A 311 -40.86 7.36 6.27
CA ARG A 311 -41.55 8.09 5.19
C ARG A 311 -42.98 8.49 5.58
N ASP A 312 -43.73 7.59 6.19
CA ASP A 312 -45.10 7.84 6.66
C ASP A 312 -45.12 8.89 7.79
N ALA A 313 -44.14 8.86 8.70
CA ALA A 313 -43.98 9.86 9.76
C ALA A 313 -43.57 11.23 9.21
N ALA A 314 -42.64 11.28 8.25
CA ALA A 314 -42.22 12.50 7.58
C ALA A 314 -43.38 13.13 6.77
N ALA A 315 -44.16 12.32 6.05
CA ALA A 315 -45.35 12.78 5.33
C ALA A 315 -46.41 13.35 6.28
N LYS A 316 -46.65 12.71 7.43
CA LYS A 316 -47.55 13.23 8.47
C LYS A 316 -47.04 14.55 9.07
N ALA A 317 -45.74 14.65 9.35
CA ALA A 317 -45.14 15.88 9.88
C ALA A 317 -45.27 17.06 8.89
N LEU A 318 -44.98 16.82 7.61
CA LEU A 318 -45.19 17.82 6.55
C LEU A 318 -46.65 18.23 6.42
N ALA A 319 -47.59 17.26 6.42
CA ALA A 319 -49.02 17.55 6.36
C ALA A 319 -49.48 18.42 7.54
N SER A 320 -48.97 18.15 8.75
CA SER A 320 -49.27 18.94 9.95
C SER A 320 -48.71 20.36 9.90
N GLN A 321 -47.52 20.56 9.32
CA GLN A 321 -46.94 21.89 9.10
C GLN A 321 -47.72 22.69 8.05
N SER A 322 -48.16 22.06 6.95
CA SER A 322 -48.97 22.73 5.94
C SER A 322 -50.37 23.09 6.44
N ALA A 323 -50.97 22.28 7.32
CA ALA A 323 -52.27 22.59 7.92
C ALA A 323 -52.20 23.77 8.89
N GLY A 324 -51.07 23.99 9.58
CA GLY A 324 -50.86 25.13 10.46
C GLY A 324 -50.61 26.47 9.75
N LEU A 325 -50.30 26.46 8.46
CA LEU A 325 -50.10 27.65 7.63
C LEU A 325 -51.39 28.13 6.92
N VAL A 326 -52.46 27.32 6.92
CA VAL A 326 -53.76 27.68 6.30
C VAL A 326 -54.73 28.32 7.31
N THR A 327 -54.40 28.29 8.60
CA THR A 327 -55.20 28.85 9.71
C THR A 327 -54.68 30.17 10.27
N GLN A 328 -53.78 30.88 9.55
CA GLN A 328 -53.39 32.26 9.86
C GLN A 328 -53.90 33.25 8.82
#